data_AF-A0A971ABZ9-F1
#
_entry.id   AF-A0A971ABZ9-F1
#
_cell.length_a   1.000
_cell.length_b   1.000
_cell.length_c   1.000
_cell.angle_alpha   90.00
_cell.angle_beta   90.00
_cell.angle_gamma   90.00
#
_symmetry.space_group_name_H-M   'P 1'
#
loop_
_entity.id
_entity.type
_entity.pdbx_description
1 polymer ?
#
loop_
_entity_poly.entity_id
_entity_poly.type
_entity_poly.pdbx_seq_one_letter_code
_entity_poly.pdbx_strand_id
1 'polypeptide(L)'
;LVRDRNGLLPQTALRDASVLVIEPVHPQMKDRWNDYAGLSSFFPALRSRCREVVEIAFASQTTAEQVEVIVAAAKEADLIIAGGCFNLRGRYQPGLLDTAQVAMLEQVAAVNRNTVFVLGNPYTTSELPFAGTVLVNYGPFVVSCAAAVEAIAGEIEPHGQLPVRLPEYLDPALIHLPE
;
A
#
# COMPACT_ATOMS: atom_id res chain seq x y z
N LEU A 1 5.64 -9.15 -8.51
CA LEU A 1 4.29 -8.64 -8.87
C LEU A 1 3.28 -9.72 -8.51
N VAL A 2 2.25 -9.44 -7.71
CA VAL A 2 1.27 -10.46 -7.31
C VAL A 2 0.10 -10.52 -8.30
N ARG A 3 -0.39 -9.36 -8.72
CA ARG A 3 -1.41 -9.22 -9.78
C ARG A 3 -1.31 -7.85 -10.43
N ASP A 4 -1.71 -7.78 -11.70
CA ASP A 4 -1.89 -6.54 -12.43
C ASP A 4 -3.07 -6.64 -13.40
N ARG A 5 -4.28 -6.70 -12.85
CA ARG A 5 -5.51 -6.84 -13.64
C ARG A 5 -5.85 -5.58 -14.43
N ASN A 6 -5.33 -4.44 -13.99
CA ASN A 6 -5.55 -3.14 -14.63
C ASN A 6 -4.52 -2.86 -15.73
N GLY A 7 -3.48 -3.69 -15.88
CA GLY A 7 -2.36 -3.44 -16.80
C GLY A 7 -1.66 -2.12 -16.47
N LEU A 8 -1.56 -1.80 -15.18
CA LEU A 8 -1.09 -0.51 -14.70
C LEU A 8 0.45 -0.46 -14.67
N LEU A 9 1.15 -1.58 -14.58
CA LEU A 9 2.61 -1.57 -14.58
C LEU A 9 3.17 -2.02 -15.94
N PRO A 10 4.22 -1.34 -16.46
CA PRO A 10 4.91 -0.18 -15.89
C PRO A 10 4.23 1.18 -16.17
N GLN A 11 4.48 2.16 -15.31
CA GLN A 11 4.08 3.56 -15.46
C GLN A 11 5.20 4.37 -16.11
N THR A 12 5.12 4.59 -17.42
CA THR A 12 6.16 5.30 -18.18
C THR A 12 6.03 6.83 -18.14
N ALA A 13 4.92 7.36 -17.64
CA ALA A 13 4.60 8.80 -17.62
C ALA A 13 4.81 9.44 -16.23
N LEU A 14 5.59 8.82 -15.34
CA LEU A 14 5.76 9.31 -13.97
C LEU A 14 6.31 10.74 -13.88
N ARG A 15 7.14 11.17 -14.82
CA ARG A 15 7.79 12.50 -14.80
C ARG A 15 6.82 13.67 -14.68
N ASP A 16 5.65 13.55 -15.31
CA ASP A 16 4.62 14.59 -15.32
C ASP A 16 3.50 14.30 -14.32
N ALA A 17 3.48 13.09 -13.73
CA ALA A 17 2.44 12.61 -12.85
C ALA A 17 2.50 13.29 -11.46
N SER A 18 1.31 13.60 -10.96
CA SER A 18 1.01 13.80 -9.55
C SER A 18 0.76 12.44 -8.90
N VAL A 19 1.58 12.10 -7.90
CA VAL A 19 1.48 10.82 -7.19
C VAL A 19 0.93 11.06 -5.79
N LEU A 20 -0.15 10.37 -5.46
CA LEU A 20 -0.67 10.31 -4.11
C LEU A 20 -0.22 9.02 -3.43
N VAL A 21 0.53 9.13 -2.34
CA VAL A 21 0.90 8.02 -1.47
C VAL A 21 -0.08 7.98 -0.32
N ILE A 22 -0.84 6.88 -0.19
CA ILE A 22 -1.82 6.69 0.87
C ILE A 22 -1.44 5.48 1.71
N GLU A 23 -1.23 5.68 3.01
CA GLU A 23 -0.92 4.57 3.92
C GLU A 23 -1.80 4.50 5.17
N PRO A 24 -2.30 3.31 5.53
CA PRO A 24 -2.98 3.11 6.80
C PRO A 24 -1.97 3.12 7.95
N VAL A 25 -2.30 3.82 9.03
CA VAL A 25 -1.56 3.75 10.31
C VAL A 25 -1.87 2.42 10.98
N HIS A 26 -0.86 1.78 11.57
CA HIS A 26 -1.05 0.49 12.23
C HIS A 26 -2.19 0.55 13.29
N PRO A 27 -3.24 -0.31 13.19
CA PRO A 27 -4.45 -0.20 14.04
C PRO A 27 -4.17 -0.20 15.55
N GLN A 28 -3.15 -0.95 15.97
CA GLN A 28 -2.79 -1.12 17.38
C GLN A 28 -1.75 -0.11 17.90
N MET A 29 -1.20 0.77 17.06
CA MET A 29 -0.11 1.68 17.44
C MET A 29 -0.47 3.14 17.15
N LYS A 30 -1.46 3.64 17.89
CA LYS A 30 -2.04 4.98 17.71
C LYS A 30 -1.06 6.14 17.98
N ASP A 31 -0.04 5.90 18.81
CA ASP A 31 0.80 6.98 19.38
C ASP A 31 2.21 7.07 18.76
N ARG A 32 2.54 6.25 17.74
CA ARG A 32 3.87 6.20 17.11
C ARG A 32 3.79 6.28 15.58
N TRP A 33 3.36 7.46 15.12
CA TRP A 33 3.19 7.81 13.70
C TRP A 33 4.39 7.44 12.80
N ASN A 34 5.63 7.61 13.29
CA ASN A 34 6.83 7.52 12.44
C ASN A 34 7.58 6.19 12.44
N ASP A 35 7.26 5.27 13.34
CA ASP A 35 8.05 4.03 13.48
C ASP A 35 7.49 2.87 12.64
N TYR A 36 6.27 3.00 12.09
CA TYR A 36 5.50 1.89 11.54
C TYR A 36 4.75 2.18 10.23
N ALA A 37 4.79 3.43 9.73
CA ALA A 37 4.37 3.80 8.38
C ALA A 37 5.53 3.49 7.42
N GLY A 38 5.25 2.65 6.42
CA GLY A 38 6.29 1.99 5.62
C GLY A 38 6.58 2.66 4.29
N LEU A 39 5.67 3.51 3.82
CA LEU A 39 5.78 4.14 2.50
C LEU A 39 6.58 5.44 2.54
N SER A 40 6.88 6.00 3.71
CA SER A 40 7.84 7.12 3.87
C SER A 40 9.21 6.86 3.21
N SER A 41 9.67 5.60 3.16
CA SER A 41 10.89 5.19 2.45
C SER A 41 10.80 5.28 0.92
N PHE A 42 9.60 5.46 0.34
CA PHE A 42 9.41 5.62 -1.12
C PHE A 42 9.76 7.03 -1.60
N PHE A 43 9.60 8.04 -0.75
CA PHE A 43 9.69 9.45 -1.17
C PHE A 43 11.01 9.83 -1.83
N PRO A 44 12.20 9.38 -1.38
CA PRO A 44 13.44 9.67 -2.09
C PRO A 44 13.41 9.17 -3.55
N ALA A 45 12.89 7.97 -3.78
CA ALA A 45 12.79 7.38 -5.12
C ALA A 45 11.69 8.05 -5.97
N LEU A 46 10.53 8.35 -5.39
CA LEU A 46 9.41 8.99 -6.10
C LEU A 46 9.70 10.44 -6.46
N ARG A 47 10.23 11.24 -5.53
CA ARG A 47 10.52 12.67 -5.79
C ARG A 47 11.57 12.89 -6.88
N SER A 48 12.41 11.90 -7.16
CA SER A 48 13.34 11.93 -8.29
C SER A 48 12.71 11.61 -9.65
N ARG A 49 11.47 11.10 -9.65
CA ARG A 49 10.78 10.56 -10.84
C ARG A 49 9.44 11.24 -11.13
N CYS A 50 8.88 11.98 -10.19
CA CYS A 50 7.53 12.53 -10.27
C CYS A 50 7.51 14.05 -10.17
N ARG A 51 6.53 14.68 -10.83
CA ARG A 51 6.31 16.13 -10.75
C ARG A 51 5.93 16.55 -9.34
N GLU A 52 5.04 15.78 -8.72
CA GLU A 52 4.51 16.03 -7.39
C GLU A 52 4.28 14.71 -6.67
N VAL A 53 4.55 14.69 -5.36
CA VAL A 53 4.28 13.55 -4.50
C VAL A 53 3.65 14.05 -3.21
N VAL A 54 2.40 13.66 -2.96
CA VAL A 54 1.64 13.98 -1.75
C VAL A 54 1.51 12.74 -0.88
N GLU A 55 1.66 12.90 0.43
CA GLU A 55 1.48 11.84 1.42
C GLU A 55 0.20 12.07 2.20
N ILE A 56 -0.62 11.03 2.33
CA ILE A 56 -1.72 11.02 3.30
C ILE A 56 -1.70 9.70 4.05
N ALA A 57 -1.47 9.77 5.36
CA ALA A 57 -1.68 8.64 6.25
C ALA A 57 -3.01 8.75 6.99
N PHE A 58 -3.67 7.61 7.23
CA PHE A 58 -5.01 7.58 7.80
C PHE A 58 -5.16 6.45 8.83
N ALA A 59 -5.93 6.69 9.90
CA ALA A 59 -6.11 5.73 10.99
C ALA A 59 -7.47 5.01 10.90
N SER A 60 -7.68 3.98 11.71
CA SER A 60 -8.97 3.27 11.82
C SER A 60 -10.15 4.19 12.16
N GLN A 61 -9.88 5.29 12.87
CA GLN A 61 -10.89 6.26 13.34
C GLN A 61 -10.97 7.50 12.42
N THR A 62 -10.62 7.36 11.14
CA THR A 62 -10.71 8.46 10.17
C THR A 62 -12.17 8.91 10.06
N THR A 63 -12.44 10.21 10.23
CA THR A 63 -13.80 10.77 10.19
C THR A 63 -14.34 10.80 8.76
N ALA A 64 -15.67 10.97 8.61
CA ALA A 64 -16.28 11.07 7.29
C ALA A 64 -15.69 12.21 6.45
N GLU A 65 -15.41 13.36 7.09
CA GLU A 65 -14.80 14.52 6.43
C GLU A 65 -13.37 14.21 5.97
N GLN A 66 -12.59 13.47 6.78
CA GLN A 66 -11.25 13.05 6.39
C GLN A 66 -11.29 12.03 5.24
N VAL A 67 -12.25 11.10 5.25
CA VAL A 67 -12.49 10.17 4.14
C VAL A 67 -12.79 10.95 2.86
N GLU A 68 -13.67 11.95 2.90
CA GLU A 68 -14.00 12.79 1.74
C GLU A 68 -12.78 13.50 1.17
N VAL A 69 -11.91 14.05 2.03
CA VAL A 69 -10.65 14.69 1.62
C VAL A 69 -9.73 13.69 0.93
N ILE A 70 -9.55 12.49 1.49
CA ILE A 70 -8.70 11.45 0.90
C ILE A 70 -9.26 11.00 -0.46
N VAL A 71 -10.57 10.77 -0.54
CA VAL A 71 -11.25 10.38 -1.79
C VAL A 71 -11.15 11.46 -2.84
N ALA A 72 -11.28 12.74 -2.47
CA ALA A 72 -11.10 13.86 -3.39
C ALA A 72 -9.66 13.93 -3.91
N ALA A 73 -8.66 13.81 -3.04
CA ALA A 73 -7.26 13.77 -3.45
C ALA A 73 -6.97 12.58 -4.37
N ALA A 74 -7.56 11.41 -4.09
CA ALA A 74 -7.41 10.22 -4.93
C ALA A 74 -7.99 10.40 -6.34
N LYS A 75 -9.10 11.15 -6.50
CA LYS A 75 -9.68 11.42 -7.82
C LYS A 75 -8.79 12.27 -8.71
N GLU A 76 -8.05 13.20 -8.12
CA GLU A 76 -7.21 14.15 -8.87
C GLU A 76 -5.81 13.62 -9.17
N ALA A 77 -5.34 12.60 -8.44
CA ALA A 77 -4.02 12.02 -8.63
C ALA A 77 -3.90 11.22 -9.94
N ASP A 78 -2.79 11.38 -10.65
CA ASP A 78 -2.50 10.60 -11.86
C ASP A 78 -2.21 9.12 -11.54
N LEU A 79 -1.54 8.90 -10.40
CA LEU A 79 -1.21 7.59 -9.85
C LEU A 79 -1.36 7.61 -8.32
N ILE A 80 -1.89 6.51 -7.77
CA ILE A 80 -1.95 6.29 -6.34
C ILE A 80 -1.07 5.09 -5.99
N ILE A 81 -0.22 5.29 -4.99
CA ILE A 81 0.51 4.20 -4.32
C ILE A 81 -0.14 4.03 -2.95
N ALA A 82 -0.90 2.95 -2.81
CA ALA A 82 -1.70 2.68 -1.61
C ALA A 82 -1.17 1.48 -0.84
N GLY A 83 -1.38 1.45 0.47
CA GLY A 83 -1.06 0.29 1.30
C GLY A 83 0.04 0.60 2.31
N GLY A 84 0.69 -0.43 2.83
CA GLY A 84 1.63 -0.25 3.92
C GLY A 84 2.51 -1.46 4.16
N CYS A 85 3.57 -1.22 4.90
CA CYS A 85 4.48 -2.26 5.37
C CYS A 85 4.34 -2.39 6.88
N PHE A 86 3.25 -2.99 7.34
CA PHE A 86 3.16 -3.39 8.74
C PHE A 86 4.18 -4.49 9.00
N ASN A 87 5.19 -4.18 9.81
CA ASN A 87 6.09 -5.20 10.30
C ASN A 87 5.29 -6.15 11.20
N LEU A 88 5.38 -7.45 10.94
CA LEU A 88 4.98 -8.47 11.92
C LEU A 88 5.95 -8.36 13.11
N ARG A 89 5.56 -7.67 14.18
CA ARG A 89 6.37 -7.60 15.41
C ARG A 89 5.64 -8.27 16.57
N GLY A 90 6.05 -9.50 16.83
CA GLY A 90 5.68 -10.24 18.04
C GLY A 90 4.26 -10.79 18.04
N ARG A 91 3.95 -11.46 19.16
CA ARG A 91 2.82 -12.38 19.41
C ARG A 91 1.40 -11.80 19.23
N TYR A 92 1.26 -10.48 19.06
CA TYR A 92 -0.02 -9.78 19.13
C TYR A 92 -0.33 -8.86 17.94
N GLN A 93 0.56 -8.80 16.94
CA GLN A 93 0.47 -7.84 15.84
C GLN A 93 0.31 -8.56 14.50
N PRO A 94 -0.90 -9.05 14.17
CA PRO A 94 -1.17 -9.46 12.80
C PRO A 94 -0.98 -8.21 11.94
N GLY A 95 0.02 -8.22 11.07
CA GLY A 95 0.37 -7.11 10.16
C GLY A 95 -0.67 -6.98 9.05
N LEU A 96 -1.91 -6.76 9.47
CA LEU A 96 -3.15 -6.78 8.72
C LEU A 96 -3.91 -5.48 8.94
N LEU A 97 -4.85 -5.23 8.04
CA LEU A 97 -5.73 -4.07 8.07
C LEU A 97 -6.95 -4.36 8.93
N ASP A 98 -7.54 -3.32 9.51
CA ASP A 98 -8.91 -3.46 10.03
C ASP A 98 -9.96 -3.17 8.95
N THR A 99 -11.22 -3.51 9.25
CA THR A 99 -12.34 -3.33 8.31
C THR A 99 -12.53 -1.89 7.85
N ALA A 100 -12.28 -0.90 8.70
CA ALA A 100 -12.40 0.51 8.33
C ALA A 100 -11.30 0.92 7.35
N GLN A 101 -10.09 0.40 7.54
CA GLN A 101 -8.98 0.63 6.64
C GLN A 101 -9.17 -0.05 5.28
N VAL A 102 -9.65 -1.29 5.28
CA VAL A 102 -10.01 -2.00 4.04
C VAL A 102 -11.08 -1.22 3.28
N ALA A 103 -12.14 -0.75 3.95
CA ALA A 103 -13.21 0.02 3.33
C ALA A 103 -12.73 1.38 2.77
N MET A 104 -11.79 2.04 3.43
CA MET A 104 -11.17 3.27 2.93
C MET A 104 -10.36 3.01 1.65
N LEU A 105 -9.53 1.97 1.65
CA LEU A 105 -8.74 1.56 0.49
C LEU A 105 -9.61 1.12 -0.68
N GLU A 106 -10.76 0.50 -0.40
CA GLU A 106 -11.76 0.15 -1.41
C GLU A 106 -12.35 1.39 -2.07
N GLN A 107 -12.72 2.40 -1.29
CA GLN A 107 -13.22 3.68 -1.81
C GLN A 107 -12.19 4.38 -2.68
N VAL A 108 -10.91 4.38 -2.30
CA VAL A 108 -9.80 4.92 -3.10
C VAL A 108 -9.70 4.21 -4.44
N ALA A 109 -9.63 2.87 -4.44
CA ALA A 109 -9.52 2.08 -5.66
C ALA A 109 -10.76 2.21 -6.57
N ALA A 110 -11.94 2.43 -5.98
CA ALA A 110 -13.18 2.64 -6.72
C ALA A 110 -13.21 3.98 -7.47
N VAL A 111 -12.64 5.04 -6.90
CA VAL A 111 -12.62 6.37 -7.55
C VAL A 111 -11.46 6.55 -8.50
N ASN A 112 -10.38 5.78 -8.36
CA ASN A 112 -9.24 5.85 -9.25
C ASN A 112 -8.60 4.46 -9.49
N ARG A 113 -8.73 3.98 -10.73
CA ARG A 113 -8.20 2.67 -11.15
C ARG A 113 -6.67 2.65 -11.29
N ASN A 114 -6.02 3.81 -11.30
CA ASN A 114 -4.57 3.95 -11.26
C ASN A 114 -4.03 3.80 -9.83
N THR A 115 -4.54 2.83 -9.07
CA THR A 115 -4.08 2.52 -7.72
C THR A 115 -3.21 1.28 -7.73
N VAL A 116 -1.93 1.44 -7.38
CA VAL A 116 -0.99 0.34 -7.11
C VAL A 116 -0.96 0.09 -5.62
N PHE A 117 -1.34 -1.11 -5.20
CA PHE A 117 -1.22 -1.52 -3.81
C PHE A 117 0.18 -2.07 -3.55
N VAL A 118 0.96 -1.39 -2.69
CA VAL A 118 2.30 -1.84 -2.28
C VAL A 118 2.27 -2.33 -0.85
N LEU A 119 2.55 -3.62 -0.67
CA LEU A 119 2.35 -4.32 0.59
C LEU A 119 3.66 -4.91 1.12
N GLY A 120 3.96 -4.66 2.40
CA GLY A 120 5.09 -5.30 3.08
C GLY A 120 4.80 -6.73 3.53
N ASN A 121 3.53 -7.08 3.73
CA ASN A 121 3.08 -8.41 4.09
C ASN A 121 2.26 -9.02 2.93
N PRO A 122 2.67 -10.16 2.33
CA PRO A 122 1.93 -10.76 1.22
C PRO A 122 0.50 -11.18 1.62
N TYR A 123 0.24 -11.50 2.90
CA TYR A 123 -1.08 -11.92 3.39
C TYR A 123 -2.14 -10.81 3.35
N THR A 124 -1.73 -9.54 3.44
CA THR A 124 -2.63 -8.38 3.28
C THR A 124 -3.27 -8.34 1.89
N THR A 125 -2.70 -9.03 0.91
CA THR A 125 -3.31 -9.18 -0.42
C THR A 125 -4.70 -9.83 -0.34
N SER A 126 -4.91 -10.77 0.59
CA SER A 126 -6.18 -11.49 0.78
C SER A 126 -7.27 -10.58 1.37
N GLU A 127 -6.91 -9.51 2.07
CA GLU A 127 -7.85 -8.51 2.62
C GLU A 127 -8.34 -7.51 1.57
N LEU A 128 -7.68 -7.47 0.40
CA LEU A 128 -7.90 -6.48 -0.64
C LEU A 128 -8.40 -7.14 -1.94
N PRO A 129 -9.48 -7.94 -1.96
CA PRO A 129 -9.89 -8.67 -3.17
C PRO A 129 -10.20 -7.72 -4.36
N PHE A 130 -10.62 -6.49 -4.07
CA PHE A 130 -10.90 -5.42 -5.05
C PHE A 130 -9.66 -4.82 -5.72
N ALA A 131 -8.46 -4.98 -5.16
CA ALA A 131 -7.26 -4.36 -5.71
C ALA A 131 -6.92 -4.91 -7.12
N GLY A 132 -6.83 -4.01 -8.11
CA GLY A 132 -6.48 -4.38 -9.49
C GLY A 132 -5.01 -4.74 -9.64
N THR A 133 -4.13 -3.92 -9.06
CA THR A 133 -2.67 -4.05 -9.16
C THR A 133 -2.06 -4.13 -7.77
N VAL A 134 -1.32 -5.21 -7.50
CA VAL A 134 -0.66 -5.46 -6.20
C VAL A 134 0.79 -5.85 -6.39
N LEU A 135 1.67 -5.10 -5.73
CA LEU A 135 3.10 -5.35 -5.61
C LEU A 135 3.43 -5.64 -4.14
N VAL A 136 4.22 -6.68 -3.89
CA VAL A 136 4.73 -6.98 -2.55
C VAL A 136 6.23 -6.67 -2.55
N ASN A 137 6.66 -5.79 -1.65
CA ASN A 137 8.06 -5.38 -1.50
C ASN A 137 8.72 -5.93 -0.21
N TYR A 138 7.97 -6.69 0.59
CA TYR A 138 8.43 -7.39 1.79
C TYR A 138 8.97 -6.50 2.92
N GLY A 139 8.65 -5.19 2.91
CA GLY A 139 8.91 -4.34 4.07
C GLY A 139 9.31 -2.90 3.73
N PRO A 140 9.51 -2.07 4.76
CA PRO A 140 9.73 -0.63 4.63
C PRO A 140 11.20 -0.25 4.35
N PHE A 141 12.06 -1.22 4.06
CA PHE A 141 13.48 -0.96 3.86
C PHE A 141 13.71 -0.11 2.61
N VAL A 142 14.57 0.91 2.70
CA VAL A 142 14.86 1.84 1.59
C VAL A 142 15.16 1.12 0.29
N VAL A 143 15.95 0.04 0.32
CA VAL A 143 16.29 -0.76 -0.87
C VAL A 143 15.06 -1.47 -1.48
N SER A 144 14.19 -2.02 -0.65
CA SER A 144 12.95 -2.67 -1.10
C SER A 144 11.95 -1.67 -1.67
N CYS A 145 11.82 -0.50 -1.03
CA CYS A 145 10.97 0.58 -1.49
C CYS A 145 11.49 1.19 -2.80
N ALA A 146 12.80 1.40 -2.93
CA ALA A 146 13.42 1.86 -4.16
C ALA A 146 13.17 0.86 -5.31
N ALA A 147 13.41 -0.43 -5.10
CA ALA A 147 13.14 -1.46 -6.10
C ALA A 147 11.65 -1.52 -6.49
N ALA A 148 10.73 -1.29 -5.54
CA ALA A 148 9.31 -1.21 -5.84
C ALA A 148 8.99 0.00 -6.74
N VAL A 149 9.57 1.17 -6.47
CA VAL A 149 9.42 2.36 -7.32
C VAL A 149 10.04 2.15 -8.70
N GLU A 150 11.23 1.55 -8.79
CA GLU A 150 11.89 1.20 -10.06
C GLU A 150 11.01 0.26 -10.90
N ALA A 151 10.39 -0.75 -10.27
CA ALA A 151 9.47 -1.66 -10.93
C ALA A 151 8.19 -0.95 -11.40
N ILE A 152 7.65 -0.04 -10.57
CA ILE A 152 6.49 0.77 -10.96
C ILE A 152 6.84 1.68 -12.15
N ALA A 153 8.04 2.27 -12.15
CA ALA A 153 8.54 3.13 -13.22
C ALA A 153 8.92 2.35 -14.52
N GLY A 154 8.97 1.02 -14.47
CA GLY A 154 9.42 0.18 -15.58
C GLY A 154 10.92 0.17 -15.81
N GLU A 155 11.71 0.59 -14.83
CA GLU A 155 13.18 0.57 -14.88
C GLU A 155 13.72 -0.85 -14.64
N ILE A 156 12.98 -1.65 -13.89
CA ILE A 156 13.27 -3.07 -13.65
C ILE A 156 12.01 -3.92 -13.86
N GLU A 157 12.19 -5.16 -14.29
CA GLU A 157 11.09 -6.13 -14.39
C GLU A 157 10.95 -6.92 -13.07
N PRO A 158 9.75 -6.99 -12.46
CA PRO A 158 9.55 -7.67 -11.19
C PRO A 158 9.47 -9.21 -11.35
N HIS A 159 10.60 -9.91 -11.23
CA HIS A 159 10.67 -11.38 -11.36
C HIS A 159 10.33 -12.19 -10.09
N GLY A 160 10.08 -11.52 -8.96
CA GLY A 160 9.85 -12.20 -7.68
C GLY A 160 8.59 -13.10 -7.70
N GLN A 161 8.72 -14.30 -7.13
CA GLN A 161 7.61 -15.23 -6.90
C GLN A 161 7.23 -15.25 -5.42
N LEU A 162 5.96 -15.50 -5.11
CA LEU A 162 5.50 -15.64 -3.73
C LEU A 162 6.09 -16.93 -3.11
N PRO A 163 6.86 -16.85 -2.01
CA PRO A 163 7.40 -18.03 -1.32
C PRO A 163 6.34 -18.72 -0.45
N VAL A 164 5.12 -18.16 -0.39
CA VAL A 164 4.02 -18.61 0.45
C VAL A 164 2.76 -18.77 -0.38
N ARG A 165 1.84 -19.64 0.06
CA ARG A 165 0.48 -19.68 -0.49
C ARG A 165 -0.39 -18.63 0.20
N LEU A 166 -1.09 -17.84 -0.61
CA LEU A 166 -2.08 -16.89 -0.12
C LEU A 166 -3.43 -17.62 0.02
N PRO A 167 -4.10 -17.52 1.16
CA PRO A 167 -5.46 -18.04 1.28
C PRO A 167 -6.45 -17.10 0.58
N GLU A 168 -7.60 -17.64 0.17
CA GLU A 168 -8.69 -16.84 -0.42
C GLU A 168 -9.30 -15.87 0.59
N TYR A 169 -9.35 -16.29 1.86
CA TYR A 169 -9.81 -15.50 2.98
C TYR A 169 -8.89 -15.75 4.17
N LEU A 170 -8.59 -14.70 4.91
CA LEU A 170 -7.71 -14.74 6.07
C LEU A 170 -8.49 -14.14 7.23
N ASP A 171 -8.97 -15.01 8.13
CA ASP A 171 -9.67 -14.57 9.33
C ASP A 171 -8.63 -14.06 10.35
N PRO A 172 -8.63 -12.76 10.71
CA PRO A 172 -7.70 -12.23 11.70
C PRO A 172 -7.81 -12.94 13.06
N ALA A 173 -8.97 -13.52 13.40
CA ALA A 173 -9.18 -14.27 14.63
C ALA A 173 -8.46 -15.64 14.63
N LEU A 174 -8.12 -16.19 13.46
CA LEU A 174 -7.46 -17.48 13.30
C LEU A 174 -5.92 -17.39 13.25
N ILE A 175 -5.35 -16.19 13.26
CA ILE A 175 -3.91 -15.97 13.25
C ILE A 175 -3.37 -16.09 14.68
N HIS A 176 -3.13 -17.34 15.09
CA HIS A 176 -2.38 -17.61 16.31
C HIS A 176 -0.89 -17.68 15.97
N LEU A 177 -0.13 -16.67 16.40
CA LEU A 177 1.32 -16.82 16.44
C LEU A 177 1.67 -17.81 17.57
N PRO A 178 2.53 -18.82 17.30
CA PRO A 178 2.90 -19.81 18.31
C PRO A 178 3.47 -19.14 19.56
N GLU A 179 3.28 -19.82 20.69
CA GLU A 179 3.52 -19.28 22.03
C GLU A 179 4.95 -18.80 22.30
#